data_AF-C1LHB8-F1
#
_entry.id   AF-C1LHB8-F1
#
_cell.length_a   1.000
_cell.length_b   1.000
_cell.length_c   1.000
_cell.angle_alpha   90.00
_cell.angle_beta   90.00
_cell.angle_gamma   90.00
#
_symmetry.space_group_name_H-M   'P 1'
#
loop_
_entity.id
_entity.type
_entity.pdbx_description
1 polymer ?
#
loop_
_entity_poly.entity_id
_entity_poly.type
_entity_poly.pdbx_seq_one_letter_code
_entity_poly.pdbx_strand_id
1 'polypeptide(L)'
;MVCFNNLCLKYLSVSFYFLARSLTIIFNVIFTYFLLNVKTSPKALACCAVIIVGYCVGIIVEGNLGPLSLIGVVFGIASSITCALNSIYTAKCLPKVEGSVWRLTFYNNINSLLLLIPVIGLLEYQSITEHLFHTSIYFWFIMLISGIFGFAIGYISTLQIQVTSPLTHNVSGTAKAAAQTVLAVIIYHEIKSVSWWLSNVITLGGSIFYSAVRHSENVRKPKESVDFNQNDKSSILVVDDGDDTKHSLLNHLNNNGNKNSLFDTSDELPSSRIGLV
;
A
#
# COMPACT_ATOMS: atom_id res chain seq x y z
N MET A 1 -3.53 4.13 10.86
CA MET A 1 -2.18 3.52 10.72
C MET A 1 -1.13 4.23 11.58
N VAL A 2 -0.82 5.52 11.35
CA VAL A 2 0.30 6.20 12.04
C VAL A 2 0.16 6.23 13.57
N CYS A 3 -1.02 6.56 14.11
CA CYS A 3 -1.24 6.58 15.56
C CYS A 3 -1.00 5.21 16.21
N PHE A 4 -1.54 4.14 15.64
CA PHE A 4 -1.35 2.79 16.17
C PHE A 4 0.10 2.31 16.04
N ASN A 5 0.81 2.70 14.98
CA ASN A 5 2.25 2.44 14.87
C ASN A 5 3.04 3.13 15.98
N ASN A 6 2.75 4.40 16.29
CA ASN A 6 3.42 5.14 17.34
C ASN A 6 3.09 4.58 18.73
N LEU A 7 1.82 4.24 18.98
CA LEU A 7 1.39 3.58 20.22
C LEU A 7 2.05 2.20 20.39
N CYS A 8 2.18 1.42 19.32
CA CYS A 8 2.91 0.16 19.34
C CYS A 8 4.36 0.37 19.80
N LEU A 9 5.09 1.31 19.20
CA LEU A 9 6.47 1.64 19.57
C LEU A 9 6.62 2.25 20.98
N LYS A 10 5.55 2.84 21.54
CA LYS A 10 5.53 3.34 22.93
C LYS A 10 5.56 2.20 23.95
N TYR A 11 4.92 1.06 23.62
CA TYR A 11 4.77 -0.08 24.53
C TYR A 11 5.64 -1.29 24.20
N LEU A 12 6.32 -1.30 23.04
CA LEU A 12 7.06 -2.46 22.53
C LEU A 12 8.40 -2.08 21.90
N SER A 13 9.28 -3.07 21.84
CA SER A 13 10.59 -2.96 21.20
C SER A 13 10.49 -2.80 19.67
N VAL A 14 11.55 -2.23 19.08
CA VAL A 14 11.67 -2.09 17.61
C VAL A 14 11.62 -3.46 16.91
N SER A 15 12.15 -4.50 17.56
CA SER A 15 12.07 -5.90 17.10
C SER A 15 10.62 -6.36 16.91
N PHE A 16 9.77 -6.09 17.91
CA PHE A 16 8.36 -6.45 17.83
C PHE A 16 7.64 -5.65 16.75
N TYR A 17 8.02 -4.38 16.54
CA TYR A 17 7.46 -3.58 15.44
C TYR A 17 7.68 -4.24 14.08
N PHE A 18 8.85 -4.81 13.81
CA PHE A 18 9.08 -5.57 12.58
C PHE A 18 8.19 -6.81 12.47
N LEU A 19 8.08 -7.59 13.55
CA LEU A 19 7.21 -8.76 13.61
C LEU A 19 5.74 -8.38 13.34
N ALA A 20 5.24 -7.35 14.00
CA ALA A 20 3.91 -6.81 13.73
C ALA A 20 3.78 -6.37 12.27
N ARG A 21 4.77 -5.64 11.73
CA ARG A 21 4.75 -5.17 10.34
C ARG A 21 4.59 -6.29 9.34
N SER A 22 5.26 -7.44 9.54
CA SER A 22 5.15 -8.60 8.66
C SER A 22 3.73 -9.19 8.56
N LEU A 23 2.92 -9.10 9.63
CA LEU A 23 1.51 -9.54 9.63
C LEU A 23 0.64 -8.72 8.68
N THR A 24 1.05 -7.49 8.34
CA THR A 24 0.34 -6.65 7.36
C THR A 24 0.14 -7.38 6.03
N ILE A 25 1.10 -8.22 5.61
CA ILE A 25 1.01 -9.00 4.38
C ILE A 25 -0.14 -10.02 4.44
N ILE A 26 -0.31 -10.67 5.60
CA ILE A 26 -1.37 -11.65 5.83
C ILE A 26 -2.74 -10.96 5.79
N PHE A 27 -2.88 -9.83 6.50
CA PHE A 27 -4.13 -9.06 6.45
C PHE A 27 -4.42 -8.52 5.05
N ASN A 28 -3.38 -8.16 4.28
CA ASN A 28 -3.54 -7.75 2.89
C ASN A 28 -4.10 -8.88 2.02
N VAL A 29 -3.65 -10.12 2.22
CA VAL A 29 -4.23 -11.32 1.58
C VAL A 29 -5.70 -11.48 1.91
N ILE A 30 -6.03 -11.43 3.21
CA ILE A 30 -7.40 -11.62 3.71
C ILE A 30 -8.32 -10.54 3.13
N PHE A 31 -7.90 -9.28 3.16
CA PHE A 31 -8.68 -8.17 2.62
C PHE A 31 -8.74 -8.17 1.10
N THR A 32 -7.70 -8.63 0.40
CA THR A 32 -7.76 -8.79 -1.06
C THR A 32 -8.77 -9.87 -1.44
N TYR A 33 -8.86 -10.95 -0.67
CA TYR A 33 -9.89 -11.97 -0.87
C TYR A 33 -11.29 -11.42 -0.56
N PHE A 34 -11.48 -10.75 0.58
CA PHE A 34 -12.80 -10.30 1.02
C PHE A 34 -13.33 -9.05 0.27
N LEU A 35 -12.47 -8.06 0.00
CA LEU A 35 -12.86 -6.77 -0.62
C LEU A 35 -12.74 -6.75 -2.14
N LEU A 36 -11.94 -7.62 -2.74
CA LEU A 36 -11.72 -7.67 -4.20
C LEU A 36 -12.14 -9.03 -4.81
N ASN A 37 -12.54 -10.03 -4.01
CA ASN A 37 -12.94 -11.38 -4.49
C ASN A 37 -11.88 -12.09 -5.37
N VAL A 38 -10.61 -11.69 -5.29
CA VAL A 38 -9.54 -12.33 -6.05
C VAL A 38 -9.06 -13.54 -5.27
N LYS A 39 -9.34 -14.74 -5.79
CA LYS A 39 -8.85 -16.01 -5.21
C LYS A 39 -7.33 -15.99 -5.07
N THR A 40 -6.84 -16.35 -3.89
CA THR A 40 -5.43 -16.58 -3.60
C THR A 40 -5.06 -18.02 -3.90
N SER A 41 -3.88 -18.20 -4.48
CA SER A 41 -3.31 -19.51 -4.77
C SER A 41 -2.89 -20.23 -3.49
N PRO A 42 -2.95 -21.57 -3.47
CA PRO A 42 -2.51 -22.38 -2.33
C PRO A 42 -1.03 -22.15 -1.99
N LYS A 43 -0.19 -21.78 -2.98
CA LYS A 43 1.21 -21.42 -2.76
C LYS A 43 1.34 -20.17 -1.91
N ALA A 44 0.53 -19.15 -2.18
CA ALA A 44 0.51 -17.91 -1.41
C ALA A 44 0.05 -18.15 0.03
N LEU A 45 -0.91 -19.06 0.24
CA LEU A 45 -1.38 -19.44 1.58
C LEU A 45 -0.30 -20.18 2.39
N ALA A 46 0.47 -21.06 1.75
CA ALA A 46 1.61 -21.72 2.40
C ALA A 46 2.67 -20.69 2.87
N CYS A 47 2.93 -19.64 2.08
CA CYS A 47 3.85 -18.57 2.50
C CYS A 47 3.32 -17.81 3.71
N CYS A 48 2.02 -17.51 3.76
CA CYS A 48 1.39 -16.90 4.93
C CYS A 48 1.56 -17.77 6.18
N ALA A 49 1.41 -19.09 6.07
CA ALA A 49 1.65 -20.00 7.18
C ALA A 49 3.09 -19.90 7.70
N VAL A 50 4.09 -19.83 6.80
CA VAL A 50 5.50 -19.62 7.19
C VAL A 50 5.70 -18.30 7.94
N ILE A 51 5.07 -17.21 7.49
CA ILE A 51 5.13 -15.91 8.18
C ILE A 51 4.51 -16.01 9.59
N ILE A 52 3.37 -16.70 9.75
CA ILE A 52 2.73 -16.91 11.06
C ILE A 52 3.65 -17.69 11.98
N VAL A 53 4.27 -18.77 11.50
CA VAL A 53 5.23 -19.56 12.28
C VAL A 53 6.42 -18.69 12.71
N GLY A 54 7.00 -17.92 11.78
CA GLY A 54 8.08 -16.99 12.09
C GLY A 54 7.69 -15.96 13.16
N TYR A 55 6.49 -15.39 13.04
CA TYR A 55 5.92 -14.44 14.00
C TYR A 55 5.71 -15.08 15.38
N CYS A 56 5.09 -16.25 15.46
CA CYS A 56 4.86 -16.95 16.73
C CYS A 56 6.18 -17.29 17.43
N VAL A 57 7.16 -17.81 16.71
CA VAL A 57 8.51 -18.06 17.26
C VAL A 57 9.14 -16.75 17.74
N GLY A 58 8.97 -15.65 16.98
CA GLY A 58 9.47 -14.33 17.34
C GLY A 58 8.89 -13.80 18.64
N ILE A 59 7.56 -13.90 18.83
CA ILE A 59 6.89 -13.52 20.08
C ILE A 59 7.42 -14.36 21.24
N ILE A 60 7.51 -15.68 21.07
CA ILE A 60 7.93 -16.58 22.17
C ILE A 60 9.35 -16.24 22.60
N VAL A 61 10.25 -16.02 21.64
CA VAL A 61 11.64 -15.65 21.94
C VAL A 61 11.70 -14.28 22.61
N GLU A 62 11.04 -13.26 22.06
CA GLU A 62 11.05 -11.90 22.63
C GLU A 62 10.40 -11.85 24.02
N GLY A 63 9.29 -12.58 24.22
CA GLY A 63 8.59 -12.69 25.50
C GLY A 63 9.39 -13.40 26.59
N ASN A 64 10.37 -14.22 26.20
CA ASN A 64 11.32 -14.82 27.14
C ASN A 64 12.49 -13.86 27.49
N LEU A 65 12.74 -12.84 26.67
CA LEU A 65 13.81 -11.86 26.89
C LEU A 65 13.34 -10.62 27.69
N GLY A 66 12.04 -10.35 27.81
CA GLY A 66 11.52 -9.21 28.57
C GLY A 66 10.00 -9.20 28.77
N PRO A 67 9.46 -8.26 29.56
CA PRO A 67 8.03 -8.17 29.85
C PRO A 67 7.26 -7.78 28.59
N LEU A 68 6.50 -8.72 28.05
CA LEU A 68 5.69 -8.51 26.85
C LEU A 68 4.39 -7.78 27.21
N SER A 69 4.23 -6.57 26.69
CA SER A 69 3.03 -5.75 26.90
C SER A 69 1.90 -6.22 25.99
N LEU A 70 0.87 -6.86 26.55
CA LEU A 70 -0.30 -7.33 25.81
C LEU A 70 -1.02 -6.19 25.06
N ILE A 71 -1.10 -5.01 25.68
CA ILE A 71 -1.68 -3.82 25.05
C ILE A 71 -0.87 -3.38 23.82
N GLY A 72 0.45 -3.50 23.89
CA GLY A 72 1.34 -3.29 22.75
C GLY A 72 1.05 -4.25 21.60
N VAL A 73 0.91 -5.55 21.88
CA VAL A 73 0.58 -6.57 20.87
C VAL A 73 -0.71 -6.23 20.14
N VAL A 74 -1.75 -5.84 20.88
CA VAL A 74 -3.04 -5.44 20.31
C VAL A 74 -2.87 -4.23 19.39
N PHE A 75 -2.12 -3.21 19.81
CA PHE A 75 -1.82 -2.07 18.94
C PHE A 75 -0.99 -2.43 17.71
N GLY A 76 -0.06 -3.40 17.81
CA GLY A 76 0.70 -3.92 16.68
C GLY A 76 -0.18 -4.61 15.64
N ILE A 77 -1.11 -5.46 16.08
CA ILE A 77 -2.08 -6.12 15.20
C ILE A 77 -3.02 -5.09 14.56
N ALA A 78 -3.59 -4.18 15.36
CA ALA A 78 -4.47 -3.11 14.88
C ALA A 78 -3.75 -2.21 13.86
N SER A 79 -2.47 -1.91 14.09
CA SER A 79 -1.68 -1.13 13.15
C SER A 79 -1.49 -1.86 11.81
N SER A 80 -1.26 -3.18 11.86
CA SER A 80 -1.10 -4.01 10.66
C SER A 80 -2.37 -4.09 9.83
N ILE A 81 -3.52 -4.23 10.50
CA ILE A 81 -4.85 -4.18 9.87
C ILE A 81 -5.08 -2.83 9.20
N THR A 82 -4.88 -1.73 9.94
CA THR A 82 -5.10 -0.39 9.39
C THR A 82 -4.10 -0.03 8.31
N CYS A 83 -2.87 -0.57 8.33
CA CYS A 83 -1.90 -0.42 7.25
C CYS A 83 -2.34 -1.12 5.97
N ALA A 84 -2.77 -2.38 6.08
CA ALA A 84 -3.27 -3.14 4.94
C ALA A 84 -4.46 -2.44 4.30
N LEU A 85 -5.46 -2.06 5.12
CA LEU A 85 -6.63 -1.30 4.66
C LEU A 85 -6.21 0.01 4.00
N ASN A 86 -5.35 0.82 4.63
CA ASN A 86 -4.89 2.08 4.07
C ASN A 86 -4.29 1.88 2.67
N SER A 87 -3.38 0.90 2.52
CA SER A 87 -2.75 0.63 1.21
C SER A 87 -3.75 0.22 0.12
N ILE A 88 -4.76 -0.59 0.46
CA ILE A 88 -5.81 -1.02 -0.47
C ILE A 88 -6.71 0.16 -0.85
N TYR A 89 -7.17 0.95 0.12
CA TYR A 89 -8.02 2.12 -0.13
C TYR A 89 -7.28 3.21 -0.90
N THR A 90 -5.99 3.44 -0.63
CA THR A 90 -5.17 4.36 -1.43
C THR A 90 -5.17 3.95 -2.90
N ALA A 91 -4.94 2.66 -3.21
CA ALA A 91 -5.01 2.20 -4.60
C ALA A 91 -6.43 2.26 -5.20
N LYS A 92 -7.48 2.00 -4.42
CA LYS A 92 -8.88 2.12 -4.88
C LYS A 92 -9.31 3.57 -5.15
N CYS A 93 -8.83 4.52 -4.36
CA CYS A 93 -9.19 5.93 -4.49
C CYS A 93 -8.35 6.67 -5.54
N LEU A 94 -7.16 6.18 -5.85
CA LEU A 94 -6.27 6.77 -6.85
C LEU A 94 -6.91 6.98 -8.25
N PRO A 95 -7.62 6.02 -8.86
CA PRO A 95 -8.32 6.25 -10.13
C PRO A 95 -9.47 7.25 -10.02
N LYS A 96 -10.08 7.41 -8.84
CA LYS A 96 -11.18 8.39 -8.61
C LYS A 96 -10.71 9.85 -8.61
N VAL A 97 -9.40 10.08 -8.45
CA VAL A 97 -8.77 11.41 -8.43
C VAL A 97 -7.87 11.62 -9.65
N GLU A 98 -8.25 11.04 -10.79
CA GLU A 98 -7.53 11.16 -12.07
C GLU A 98 -6.08 10.64 -12.01
N GLY A 99 -5.77 9.75 -11.06
CA GLY A 99 -4.40 9.27 -10.86
C GLY A 99 -3.44 10.31 -10.27
N SER A 100 -3.94 11.46 -9.80
CA SER A 100 -3.10 12.51 -9.23
C SER A 100 -2.73 12.21 -7.77
N VAL A 101 -1.46 11.81 -7.55
CA VAL A 101 -0.88 11.59 -6.20
C VAL A 101 -0.97 12.85 -5.36
N TRP A 102 -0.73 14.01 -5.97
CA TRP A 102 -0.78 15.31 -5.31
C TRP A 102 -2.15 15.58 -4.69
N ARG A 103 -3.21 15.36 -5.48
CA ARG A 103 -4.58 15.58 -5.03
C ARG A 103 -4.98 14.58 -3.93
N LEU A 104 -4.62 13.30 -4.10
CA LEU A 104 -4.89 12.28 -3.08
C LEU A 104 -4.19 12.57 -1.76
N THR A 105 -2.91 12.96 -1.82
CA THR A 105 -2.10 13.28 -0.65
C THR A 105 -2.63 14.54 0.05
N PHE A 106 -3.05 15.55 -0.70
CA PHE A 106 -3.66 16.76 -0.17
C PHE A 106 -4.96 16.45 0.60
N TYR A 107 -5.89 15.71 0.01
CA TYR A 107 -7.12 15.29 0.70
C TYR A 107 -6.82 14.44 1.93
N ASN A 108 -5.87 13.50 1.83
CA ASN A 108 -5.48 12.67 2.95
C ASN A 108 -4.89 13.49 4.11
N ASN A 109 -4.07 14.51 3.81
CA ASN A 109 -3.47 15.37 4.82
C ASN A 109 -4.49 16.30 5.49
N ILE A 110 -5.46 16.85 4.74
CA ILE A 110 -6.56 17.65 5.33
C ILE A 110 -7.40 16.79 6.27
N ASN A 111 -7.80 15.60 5.82
CA ASN A 111 -8.57 14.68 6.67
C ASN A 111 -7.77 14.26 7.91
N SER A 112 -6.46 14.04 7.74
CA SER A 112 -5.57 13.73 8.87
C SER A 112 -5.49 14.89 9.85
N LEU A 113 -5.37 16.14 9.40
CA LEU A 113 -5.34 17.31 10.27
C LEU A 113 -6.62 17.39 11.12
N LEU A 114 -7.79 17.24 10.49
CA LEU A 114 -9.08 17.30 11.17
C LEU A 114 -9.28 16.15 12.18
N LEU A 115 -8.86 14.93 11.83
CA LEU A 115 -9.02 13.76 12.70
C LEU A 115 -7.97 13.70 13.83
N LEU A 116 -6.76 14.20 13.60
CA LEU A 116 -5.65 14.04 14.55
C LEU A 116 -5.70 15.06 15.69
N ILE A 117 -6.19 16.27 15.45
CA ILE A 117 -6.35 17.31 16.49
C ILE A 117 -7.14 16.81 17.71
N PRO A 118 -8.38 16.27 17.58
CA PRO A 118 -9.13 15.79 18.74
C PRO A 118 -8.48 14.57 19.41
N VAL A 119 -7.85 13.69 18.63
CA VAL A 119 -7.16 12.50 19.15
C VAL A 119 -5.95 12.89 20.00
N ILE A 120 -5.14 13.84 19.54
CA ILE A 120 -4.00 14.38 20.29
C ILE A 120 -4.49 15.06 21.57
N GLY A 121 -5.55 15.86 21.47
CA GLY A 121 -6.16 16.53 22.62
C GLY A 121 -6.66 15.56 23.70
N LEU A 122 -7.14 14.37 23.34
CA LEU A 122 -7.58 13.36 24.30
C LEU A 122 -6.44 12.53 24.91
N LEU A 123 -5.39 12.24 24.14
CA LEU A 123 -4.32 11.33 24.56
C LEU A 123 -3.16 12.02 25.26
N GLU A 124 -2.82 13.24 24.85
CA GLU A 124 -1.59 13.94 25.25
C GLU A 124 -1.89 15.33 25.84
N TYR A 125 -3.12 15.57 26.33
CA TYR A 125 -3.55 16.85 26.91
C TYR A 125 -2.55 17.39 27.94
N GLN A 126 -2.18 16.55 28.90
CA GLN A 126 -1.31 16.92 30.02
C GLN A 126 0.10 17.31 29.52
N SER A 127 0.69 16.48 28.66
CA SER A 127 1.99 16.73 28.03
C SER A 127 2.03 18.08 27.30
N ILE A 128 0.94 18.41 26.59
CA ILE A 128 0.81 19.68 25.85
C ILE A 128 0.72 20.87 26.80
N THR A 129 -0.14 20.80 27.83
CA THR A 129 -0.30 21.93 28.76
C THR A 129 0.99 22.26 29.52
N GLU A 130 1.80 21.25 29.83
CA GLU A 130 3.05 21.43 30.56
C GLU A 130 4.20 21.93 29.67
N HIS A 131 4.27 21.54 28.39
CA HIS A 131 5.47 21.74 27.58
C HIS A 131 5.29 22.71 26.40
N LEU A 132 4.07 22.93 25.91
CA LEU A 132 3.82 23.73 24.70
C LEU A 132 4.32 25.18 24.83
N PHE A 133 4.25 25.75 26.03
CA PHE A 133 4.66 27.13 26.31
C PHE A 133 6.17 27.29 26.61
N HIS A 134 6.90 26.19 26.83
CA HIS A 134 8.33 26.21 27.17
C HIS A 134 9.25 25.78 26.02
N THR A 135 8.70 25.63 24.81
CA THR A 135 9.45 25.06 23.69
C THR A 135 10.39 26.05 22.99
N SER A 136 11.68 25.69 22.94
CA SER A 136 12.77 26.45 22.31
C SER A 136 12.61 26.59 20.78
N ILE A 137 13.23 27.62 20.19
CA ILE A 137 13.32 27.77 18.72
C ILE A 137 13.94 26.54 18.04
N TYR A 138 14.89 25.88 18.72
CA TYR A 138 15.51 24.64 18.23
C TYR A 138 14.49 23.51 18.08
N PHE A 139 13.53 23.40 19.01
CA PHE A 139 12.47 22.40 18.92
C PHE A 139 11.60 22.64 17.69
N TRP A 140 11.15 23.88 17.47
CA TRP A 140 10.33 24.20 16.30
C TRP A 140 11.07 23.97 14.98
N PHE A 141 12.37 24.22 14.95
CA PHE A 141 13.22 23.92 13.80
C PHE A 141 13.27 22.41 13.49
N ILE A 142 13.54 21.58 14.49
CA ILE A 142 13.54 20.11 14.33
C ILE A 142 12.15 19.60 13.95
N MET A 143 11.09 20.15 14.54
CA MET A 143 9.70 19.82 14.20
C MET A 143 9.37 20.14 12.74
N LEU A 144 9.79 21.31 12.24
CA LEU A 144 9.59 21.70 10.85
C LEU A 144 10.33 20.77 9.89
N ILE A 145 11.59 20.45 10.19
CA ILE A 145 12.38 19.48 9.41
C ILE A 145 11.70 18.11 9.38
N SER A 146 11.27 17.60 10.54
CA SER A 146 10.54 16.34 10.62
C SER A 146 9.23 16.38 9.83
N GLY A 147 8.54 17.53 9.81
CA GLY A 147 7.33 17.75 9.01
C GLY A 147 7.59 17.65 7.51
N ILE A 148 8.68 18.24 7.02
CA ILE A 148 9.10 18.15 5.61
C ILE A 148 9.38 16.69 5.23
N PHE A 149 10.15 15.96 6.03
CA PHE A 149 10.42 14.55 5.77
C PHE A 149 9.16 13.68 5.88
N GLY A 150 8.27 13.98 6.82
CA GLY A 150 6.99 13.30 6.98
C GLY A 150 6.10 13.47 5.75
N PHE A 151 6.01 14.69 5.22
CA PHE A 151 5.31 14.97 3.96
C PHE A 151 5.94 14.24 2.79
N ALA A 152 7.27 14.28 2.65
CA ALA A 152 7.99 13.60 1.57
C ALA A 152 7.77 12.08 1.60
N ILE A 153 7.84 11.45 2.78
CA ILE A 153 7.57 10.01 2.95
C ILE A 153 6.12 9.69 2.59
N GLY A 154 5.16 10.52 3.00
CA GLY A 154 3.75 10.33 2.65
C GLY A 154 3.49 10.40 1.14
N TYR A 155 4.12 11.36 0.47
CA TYR A 155 4.06 11.51 -0.99
C TYR A 155 4.67 10.29 -1.70
N ILE A 156 5.92 9.94 -1.35
CA ILE A 156 6.63 8.80 -1.95
C ILE A 156 5.88 7.49 -1.72
N SER A 157 5.29 7.29 -0.54
CA SER A 157 4.52 6.08 -0.24
C SER A 157 3.29 5.94 -1.14
N THR A 158 2.59 7.05 -1.39
CA THR A 158 1.42 7.07 -2.29
C THR A 158 1.85 6.85 -3.75
N LEU A 159 2.94 7.49 -4.18
CA LEU A 159 3.54 7.29 -5.49
C LEU A 159 3.98 5.83 -5.68
N GLN A 160 4.61 5.23 -4.68
CA GLN A 160 5.02 3.82 -4.71
C GLN A 160 3.81 2.90 -4.92
N ILE A 161 2.69 3.14 -4.23
CA ILE A 161 1.47 2.36 -4.41
C ILE A 161 0.92 2.53 -5.83
N GLN A 162 0.98 3.74 -6.39
CA GLN A 162 0.54 4.03 -7.76
C GLN A 162 1.34 3.25 -8.80
N VAL A 163 2.67 3.34 -8.77
CA VAL A 163 3.53 2.77 -9.81
C VAL A 163 3.77 1.27 -9.64
N THR A 164 3.43 0.72 -8.46
CA THR A 164 3.56 -0.71 -8.18
C THR A 164 2.22 -1.34 -7.81
N SER A 165 2.00 -1.65 -6.53
CA SER A 165 0.76 -2.17 -5.98
C SER A 165 0.72 -1.98 -4.46
N PRO A 166 -0.47 -2.02 -3.83
CA PRO A 166 -0.59 -2.06 -2.37
C PRO A 166 0.25 -3.14 -1.71
N LEU A 167 0.39 -4.29 -2.40
CA LEU A 167 1.15 -5.41 -1.90
C LEU A 167 2.66 -5.12 -1.89
N THR A 168 3.19 -4.63 -3.00
CA THR A 168 4.61 -4.28 -3.13
C THR A 168 5.01 -3.21 -2.11
N HIS A 169 4.14 -2.23 -1.85
CA HIS A 169 4.33 -1.24 -0.79
C HIS A 169 4.44 -1.89 0.59
N ASN A 170 3.56 -2.83 0.93
CA ASN A 170 3.58 -3.49 2.24
C ASN A 170 4.81 -4.43 2.41
N VAL A 171 5.24 -5.09 1.34
CA VAL A 171 6.50 -5.87 1.33
C VAL A 171 7.71 -4.96 1.53
N SER A 172 7.77 -3.83 0.82
CA SER A 172 8.84 -2.83 0.99
C SER A 172 8.85 -2.24 2.40
N GLY A 173 7.67 -2.00 2.96
CA GLY A 173 7.51 -1.57 4.36
C GLY A 173 8.02 -2.60 5.38
N THR A 174 7.88 -3.90 5.07
CA THR A 174 8.42 -4.99 5.90
C THR A 174 9.94 -5.07 5.79
N ALA A 175 10.50 -4.92 4.58
CA ALA A 175 11.95 -4.84 4.37
C ALA A 175 12.57 -3.62 5.08
N LYS A 176 11.92 -2.45 5.01
CA LYS A 176 12.32 -1.26 5.78
C LYS A 176 12.36 -1.55 7.28
N ALA A 177 11.33 -2.18 7.83
CA ALA A 177 11.28 -2.52 9.25
C ALA A 177 12.34 -3.56 9.65
N ALA A 178 12.65 -4.53 8.78
CA ALA A 178 13.72 -5.49 8.99
C ALA A 178 15.08 -4.77 9.07
N ALA A 179 15.38 -3.91 8.09
CA ALA A 179 16.61 -3.12 8.08
C ALA A 179 16.71 -2.20 9.31
N GLN A 180 15.60 -1.56 9.68
CA GLN A 180 15.52 -0.75 10.90
C GLN A 180 15.83 -1.55 12.16
N THR A 181 15.36 -2.81 12.24
CA THR A 181 15.61 -3.68 13.39
C THR A 181 17.08 -4.08 13.47
N VAL A 182 17.69 -4.47 12.35
CA VAL A 182 19.13 -4.78 12.30
C VAL A 182 19.97 -3.58 12.70
N LEU A 183 19.63 -2.39 12.17
CA LEU A 183 20.30 -1.15 12.51
C LEU A 183 20.17 -0.82 14.00
N ALA A 184 18.99 -1.01 14.59
CA ALA A 184 18.76 -0.81 16.02
C ALA A 184 19.65 -1.74 16.87
N VAL A 185 19.74 -3.03 16.52
CA VAL A 185 20.60 -3.99 17.23
C VAL A 185 22.07 -3.56 17.19
N ILE A 186 22.55 -3.06 16.04
CA ILE A 186 23.92 -2.58 15.89
C ILE A 186 24.17 -1.30 16.72
N ILE A 187 23.28 -0.31 16.63
CA ILE A 187 23.44 0.99 17.30
C ILE A 187 23.32 0.86 18.82
N TYR A 188 22.36 0.07 19.30
CA TYR A 188 22.15 -0.14 20.74
C TYR A 188 23.07 -1.21 21.33
N HIS A 189 23.93 -1.83 20.51
CA HIS A 189 24.83 -2.91 20.92
C HIS A 189 24.12 -4.04 21.68
N GLU A 190 22.90 -4.38 21.27
CA GLU A 190 22.09 -5.42 21.92
C GLU A 190 22.52 -6.81 21.46
N ILE A 191 22.74 -7.72 22.40
CA ILE A 191 23.05 -9.13 22.10
C ILE A 191 21.73 -9.89 22.00
N LYS A 192 21.37 -10.33 20.80
CA LYS A 192 20.18 -11.16 20.54
C LYS A 192 20.56 -12.63 20.35
N SER A 193 19.65 -13.52 20.77
CA SER A 193 19.83 -14.97 20.64
C SER A 193 19.79 -15.42 19.17
N VAL A 194 20.40 -16.55 18.86
CA VAL A 194 20.36 -17.13 17.50
C VAL A 194 18.92 -17.45 17.07
N SER A 195 18.07 -17.89 18.00
CA SER A 195 16.65 -18.15 17.75
C SER A 195 15.89 -16.89 17.33
N TRP A 196 16.27 -15.72 17.87
CA TRP A 196 15.68 -14.44 17.48
C TRP A 196 16.05 -14.10 16.04
N TRP A 197 17.31 -14.25 15.65
CA TRP A 197 17.75 -14.06 14.26
C TRP A 197 17.05 -15.01 13.30
N LEU A 198 16.92 -16.28 13.68
CA LEU A 198 16.23 -17.27 12.87
C LEU A 198 14.75 -16.91 12.63
N SER A 199 14.03 -16.45 13.65
CA SER A 199 12.65 -15.97 13.50
C SER A 199 12.56 -14.80 12.51
N ASN A 200 13.46 -13.83 12.60
CA ASN A 200 13.48 -12.70 11.68
C ASN A 200 13.75 -13.12 10.23
N VAL A 201 14.72 -14.03 10.03
CA VAL A 201 15.06 -14.57 8.70
C VAL A 201 13.90 -15.37 8.11
N ILE A 202 13.23 -16.22 8.90
CA ILE A 202 12.06 -16.98 8.45
C ILE A 202 10.92 -16.03 8.05
N THR A 203 10.65 -15.02 8.88
CA THR A 203 9.57 -14.05 8.65
C THR A 203 9.82 -13.20 7.40
N LEU A 204 11.06 -12.70 7.25
CA LEU A 204 11.46 -11.91 6.08
C LEU A 204 11.50 -12.76 4.81
N GLY A 205 12.07 -13.97 4.89
CA GLY A 205 12.12 -14.93 3.77
C GLY A 205 10.73 -15.32 3.29
N GLY A 206 9.81 -15.63 4.22
CA GLY A 206 8.41 -15.89 3.91
C GLY A 206 7.73 -14.71 3.22
N SER A 207 8.03 -13.47 3.64
CA SER A 207 7.50 -12.25 3.03
C SER A 207 8.01 -12.02 1.59
N ILE A 208 9.30 -12.26 1.35
CA ILE A 208 9.91 -12.16 0.01
C ILE A 208 9.36 -13.25 -0.90
N PHE A 209 9.31 -14.50 -0.44
CA PHE A 209 8.82 -15.62 -1.22
C PHE A 209 7.34 -15.46 -1.57
N TYR A 210 6.52 -15.02 -0.61
CA TYR A 210 5.13 -14.63 -0.85
C TYR A 210 5.01 -13.59 -1.97
N SER A 211 5.83 -12.53 -1.92
CA SER A 211 5.83 -11.47 -2.94
C SER A 211 6.19 -12.01 -4.32
N ALA A 212 7.19 -12.88 -4.41
CA ALA A 212 7.63 -13.50 -5.66
C ALA A 212 6.55 -14.42 -6.28
N VAL A 213 5.88 -15.23 -5.45
CA VAL A 213 4.77 -16.09 -5.87
C VAL A 213 3.63 -15.24 -6.41
N ARG A 214 3.23 -14.20 -5.67
CA ARG A 214 2.11 -13.34 -6.06
C ARG A 214 2.43 -12.50 -7.30
N HIS A 215 3.66 -12.00 -7.43
CA HIS A 215 4.12 -11.31 -8.62
C HIS A 215 4.04 -12.25 -9.85
N SER A 216 4.53 -13.48 -9.72
CA SER A 216 4.47 -14.48 -10.79
C SER A 216 3.03 -14.83 -11.19
N GLU A 217 2.09 -14.88 -10.24
CA GLU A 217 0.68 -15.12 -10.51
C GLU A 217 0.02 -13.95 -11.26
N ASN A 218 0.36 -12.72 -10.92
CA ASN A 218 -0.16 -11.54 -11.59
C ASN A 218 0.37 -11.41 -13.02
N VAL A 219 1.59 -11.88 -13.30
CA VAL A 219 2.17 -11.90 -14.66
C VAL A 219 1.57 -13.04 -15.51
N ARG A 220 1.20 -14.17 -14.90
CA ARG A 220 0.64 -15.34 -15.60
C ARG A 220 -0.84 -15.22 -15.93
N LYS A 221 -1.59 -14.36 -15.22
CA LYS A 221 -2.95 -14.01 -15.63
C LYS A 221 -2.86 -13.04 -16.82
N PRO A 222 -3.52 -13.31 -17.96
CA PRO A 222 -3.75 -12.26 -18.96
C PRO A 222 -4.39 -11.06 -18.26
N LYS A 223 -4.06 -9.84 -18.68
CA LYS A 223 -4.70 -8.60 -18.20
C LYS A 223 -6.22 -8.63 -18.48
N GLU A 224 -6.99 -9.39 -17.70
CA GLU A 224 -8.32 -8.93 -17.33
C GLU A 224 -8.05 -7.75 -16.40
N SER A 225 -8.25 -6.56 -16.95
CA SER A 225 -8.41 -5.34 -16.19
C SER A 225 -9.29 -5.68 -14.99
N VAL A 226 -8.72 -5.60 -13.78
CA VAL A 226 -9.50 -5.47 -12.56
C VAL A 226 -10.22 -4.14 -12.71
N ASP A 227 -11.36 -4.18 -13.38
CA ASP A 227 -12.19 -3.04 -13.63
C ASP A 227 -12.86 -2.70 -12.29
N PHE A 228 -12.41 -1.63 -11.66
CA PHE A 228 -12.94 -1.14 -10.39
C PHE A 228 -14.34 -0.51 -10.55
N ASN A 229 -15.06 -0.81 -11.64
CA ASN A 229 -16.23 -0.09 -12.13
C ASN A 229 -17.49 -0.95 -12.25
N GLN A 230 -17.75 -1.83 -11.29
CA GLN A 230 -19.06 -2.48 -11.23
C GLN A 230 -19.58 -2.53 -9.79
N ASN A 231 -20.11 -1.38 -9.35
CA ASN A 231 -21.17 -1.26 -8.35
C ASN A 231 -21.60 0.22 -8.27
N ASP A 232 -22.27 0.71 -9.31
CA ASP A 232 -23.19 1.87 -9.26
C ASP A 232 -23.90 2.07 -10.62
N LYS A 233 -24.63 1.04 -11.07
CA LYS A 233 -25.63 1.17 -12.16
C LYS A 233 -26.94 0.45 -11.78
N SER A 234 -27.41 0.70 -10.58
CA SER A 234 -28.81 0.47 -10.24
C SER A 234 -29.35 1.78 -9.68
N SER A 235 -30.35 2.34 -10.35
CA SER A 235 -31.22 3.47 -9.97
C SER A 235 -30.87 4.88 -10.49
N ILE A 236 -30.82 5.09 -11.81
CA ILE A 236 -31.30 6.37 -12.38
C ILE A 236 -32.19 6.08 -13.60
N LEU A 237 -33.50 6.06 -13.32
CA LEU A 237 -34.64 6.45 -14.15
C LEU A 237 -34.80 5.77 -15.53
N VAL A 238 -35.56 4.68 -15.50
CA VAL A 238 -36.56 4.38 -16.53
C VAL A 238 -37.63 5.46 -16.40
N VAL A 239 -37.64 6.44 -17.31
CA VAL A 239 -38.85 7.18 -17.67
C VAL A 239 -39.09 6.85 -19.14
N ASP A 240 -40.14 6.06 -19.33
CA ASP A 240 -40.80 5.79 -20.59
C ASP A 240 -41.50 7.08 -21.04
N ASP A 241 -41.10 7.61 -22.20
CA ASP A 241 -41.95 8.50 -23.01
C ASP A 241 -41.32 8.70 -24.41
N GLY A 242 -42.11 8.42 -25.45
CA GLY A 242 -42.00 9.12 -26.73
C GLY A 242 -41.23 8.43 -27.87
N ASP A 243 -42.01 7.90 -28.80
CA ASP A 243 -41.70 7.36 -30.12
C ASP A 243 -41.02 8.37 -31.09
N ASP A 244 -40.57 7.87 -32.26
CA ASP A 244 -40.32 8.58 -33.53
C ASP A 244 -38.96 9.20 -33.94
N THR A 245 -37.91 9.32 -33.12
CA THR A 245 -36.69 10.05 -33.61
C THR A 245 -35.50 9.15 -34.06
N LYS A 246 -35.47 7.85 -33.70
CA LYS A 246 -34.29 7.01 -33.95
C LYS A 246 -34.19 6.41 -35.36
N HIS A 247 -35.30 6.28 -36.08
CA HIS A 247 -35.29 5.69 -37.42
C HIS A 247 -34.73 6.62 -38.52
N SER A 248 -34.72 7.94 -38.29
CA SER A 248 -34.19 8.91 -39.25
C SER A 248 -32.66 9.02 -39.22
N LEU A 249 -32.05 8.86 -38.03
CA LEU A 249 -30.59 8.98 -37.87
C LEU A 249 -29.82 7.73 -38.33
N LEU A 250 -30.41 6.54 -38.21
CA LEU A 250 -29.78 5.31 -38.69
C LEU A 250 -29.78 5.19 -40.22
N ASN A 251 -30.76 5.77 -40.90
CA ASN A 251 -30.78 5.82 -42.37
C ASN A 251 -29.80 6.86 -42.95
N HIS A 252 -29.50 7.94 -42.22
CA HIS A 252 -28.53 8.94 -42.66
C HIS A 252 -27.07 8.50 -42.54
N LEU A 253 -26.74 7.59 -41.62
CA LEU A 253 -25.37 7.07 -41.47
C LEU A 253 -25.07 5.91 -42.44
N ASN A 254 -26.08 5.14 -42.86
CA ASN A 254 -25.89 4.01 -43.76
C ASN A 254 -25.76 4.41 -45.25
N ASN A 255 -26.09 5.66 -45.60
CA ASN A 255 -26.10 6.12 -47.00
C ASN A 255 -24.82 6.86 -47.43
N ASN A 256 -23.84 7.04 -46.53
CA ASN A 256 -22.54 7.67 -46.84
C ASN A 256 -21.40 6.66 -47.07
N GLY A 257 -21.71 5.37 -47.13
CA GLY A 257 -20.75 4.29 -47.40
C GLY A 257 -20.64 3.92 -48.88
N ASN A 258 -20.40 4.88 -49.78
CA ASN A 258 -19.92 4.54 -51.13
C ASN A 258 -19.31 5.74 -51.88
N LYS A 259 -17.97 5.89 -51.82
CA LYS A 259 -17.12 6.44 -52.90
C LYS A 259 -15.63 6.43 -52.52
N ASN A 260 -14.87 5.69 -53.33
CA ASN A 260 -13.50 5.93 -53.81
C ASN A 260 -12.34 5.84 -52.78
N SER A 261 -11.53 4.78 -52.81
CA SER A 261 -10.43 4.51 -53.77
C SER A 261 -9.25 5.47 -53.63
N LEU A 262 -8.28 5.11 -52.79
CA LEU A 262 -6.88 5.55 -52.88
C LEU A 262 -6.10 4.80 -51.81
N PHE A 263 -5.37 3.76 -52.22
CA PHE A 263 -4.10 3.26 -51.68
C PHE A 263 -3.97 1.77 -52.05
N ASP A 264 -3.60 1.51 -53.30
CA ASP A 264 -2.72 0.39 -53.62
C ASP A 264 -2.16 0.56 -55.04
N THR A 265 -0.88 0.91 -55.18
CA THR A 265 0.02 0.33 -56.20
C THR A 265 1.49 0.74 -55.98
N SER A 266 2.33 -0.30 -55.91
CA SER A 266 3.64 -0.46 -56.61
C SER A 266 4.83 0.43 -56.25
N ASP A 267 5.93 -0.15 -55.72
CA ASP A 267 7.06 -0.61 -56.57
C ASP A 267 8.31 -1.05 -55.75
N GLU A 268 8.77 -2.25 -56.10
CA GLU A 268 10.15 -2.76 -56.30
C GLU A 268 11.36 -2.26 -55.44
N LEU A 269 12.03 -3.25 -54.83
CA LEU A 269 13.45 -3.28 -54.40
C LEU A 269 14.40 -3.06 -55.61
N PRO A 270 15.63 -2.49 -55.46
CA PRO A 270 16.74 -3.26 -54.87
C PRO A 270 17.91 -2.48 -54.19
N SER A 271 18.61 -3.22 -53.32
CA SER A 271 20.06 -3.20 -53.01
C SER A 271 20.95 -2.14 -53.70
N SER A 272 21.72 -1.36 -52.92
CA SER A 272 23.19 -1.24 -53.06
C SER A 272 23.85 -0.45 -51.92
N ARG A 273 25.17 -0.65 -51.82
CA ARG A 273 26.14 -0.28 -50.77
C ARG A 273 26.47 1.22 -50.68
N ILE A 274 27.37 1.52 -49.72
CA ILE A 274 28.29 2.69 -49.55
C ILE A 274 27.79 3.61 -48.42
N GLY A 275 28.52 3.97 -47.34
CA GLY A 275 29.95 4.01 -47.06
C GLY A 275 30.44 5.48 -46.97
N LEU A 276 30.96 5.90 -45.79
CA LEU A 276 31.57 7.23 -45.45
C LEU A 276 30.56 8.40 -45.38
N VAL A 277 30.58 9.30 -44.39
CA VAL A 277 31.67 9.94 -43.60
C VAL A 277 31.28 10.04 -42.13
#